data_AF-A0A942HK43-F1
#
_entry.id   AF-A0A942HK43-F1
#
_cell.length_a   1.000
_cell.length_b   1.000
_cell.length_c   1.000
_cell.angle_alpha   90.00
_cell.angle_beta   90.00
_cell.angle_gamma   90.00
#
_symmetry.space_group_name_H-M   'P 1'
#
loop_
_entity.id
_entity.type
_entity.pdbx_description
1 polymer ?
#
loop_
_entity_poly.entity_id
_entity_poly.type
_entity_poly.pdbx_seq_one_letter_code
_entity_poly.pdbx_strand_id
1 'polypeptide(L)'
;MKKKLWFALSGIVLLGLGFFFLNLEPYRPLKVISSPASCRMAVDVVEPITGSPQGFAILFHGVSANRRIMQYLAQDLANQSFRVFVPDSPGHGKTPGPFSPLRASDCGEALVRELLDRHAIIPERTILIGHSMGGAIAIRAGSHVPVAGVIAISPAPTRTAKLLSKEMIFYPEDLPLPKNTLILMGSGEPAQLRALSQSRVKEAAGRTSSYIEIPHATHVSLIFDSDVLAEIRKWDHKLLGTDTDVIEATHYPLYGYLCGLIGLILICVPFVSDILGGAGKDLADEAQPINTTRVLGQLILASTIAVVILKFWIPLKILGLFQGDYLASFALIEGVLLLAMNFPQLKKSLAFTWGALLASAIGAVLLVLVFGLWFEFSFYEAYLTAPKWERFAPVLVAFFPWLLSEELFLGAHASMSRVRRVILTLAFRSIAWAILIAALFLLHSGEVLMMLLVLYFVLVSLLQRLAMDVVRRETHSALAAALFGAILSAGFALAIFPLA
;
A
#
# COMPACT_ATOMS: atom_id res chain seq x y z
N MET A 1 35.49 -6.10 4.89
CA MET A 1 35.71 -5.09 3.82
C MET A 1 35.32 -5.61 2.43
N LYS A 2 35.96 -6.66 1.87
CA LYS A 2 35.66 -7.16 0.51
C LYS A 2 34.18 -7.51 0.25
N LYS A 3 33.50 -8.22 1.17
CA LYS A 3 32.07 -8.56 1.02
C LYS A 3 31.14 -7.33 0.99
N LYS A 4 31.37 -6.34 1.87
CA LYS A 4 30.59 -5.09 1.91
C LYS A 4 30.72 -4.32 0.58
N LEU A 5 31.95 -4.26 0.06
CA LEU A 5 32.23 -3.61 -1.23
C LEU A 5 31.51 -4.29 -2.40
N TRP A 6 31.53 -5.62 -2.47
CA TRP A 6 30.80 -6.37 -3.50
C TRP A 6 29.29 -6.10 -3.44
N PHE A 7 28.68 -6.12 -2.25
CA PHE A 7 27.26 -5.80 -2.10
C PHE A 7 26.92 -4.37 -2.56
N ALA A 8 27.75 -3.38 -2.18
CA ALA A 8 27.56 -2.00 -2.61
C ALA A 8 27.69 -1.85 -4.14
N LEU A 9 28.72 -2.43 -4.75
CA LEU A 9 28.93 -2.38 -6.20
C LEU A 9 27.78 -3.04 -6.98
N SER A 10 27.36 -4.24 -6.58
CA SER A 10 26.21 -4.92 -7.19
C SER A 10 24.93 -4.09 -7.03
N GLY A 11 24.75 -3.46 -5.87
CA GLY A 11 23.61 -2.59 -5.63
C GLY A 11 23.59 -1.34 -6.52
N ILE A 12 24.75 -0.71 -6.75
CA ILE A 12 24.89 0.44 -7.65
C ILE A 12 24.55 0.05 -9.10
N VAL A 13 25.04 -1.10 -9.57
CA VAL A 13 24.73 -1.60 -10.91
C VAL A 13 23.23 -1.84 -11.07
N LEU A 14 22.58 -2.49 -10.10
CA LEU A 14 21.14 -2.75 -10.12
C LEU A 14 20.31 -1.46 -10.06
N LEU A 15 20.74 -0.46 -9.28
CA LEU A 15 20.15 0.88 -9.29
C LEU A 15 20.26 1.55 -10.67
N GLY A 16 21.44 1.48 -11.29
CA GLY A 16 21.66 2.03 -12.63
C GLY A 16 20.79 1.36 -13.69
N LEU A 17 20.67 0.03 -13.65
CA LEU A 17 19.74 -0.73 -14.49
C LEU A 17 18.28 -0.34 -14.21
N GLY A 18 17.92 -0.18 -12.94
CA GLY A 18 16.60 0.29 -12.53
C GLY A 18 16.25 1.63 -13.16
N PHE A 19 17.18 2.59 -13.08
CA PHE A 19 17.03 3.90 -13.70
C PHE A 19 16.94 3.82 -15.23
N PHE A 20 17.75 2.97 -15.87
CA PHE A 20 17.71 2.76 -17.31
C PHE A 20 16.33 2.28 -17.77
N PHE A 21 15.80 1.20 -17.17
CA PHE A 21 14.47 0.67 -17.54
C PHE A 21 13.34 1.69 -17.34
N LEU A 22 13.37 2.47 -16.25
CA LEU A 22 12.38 3.51 -15.99
C LEU A 22 12.39 4.65 -17.03
N ASN A 23 13.50 4.84 -17.73
CA ASN A 23 13.64 5.88 -18.77
C ASN A 23 13.38 5.35 -20.19
N LEU A 24 13.13 4.05 -20.37
CA LEU A 24 12.64 3.51 -21.63
C LEU A 24 11.15 3.80 -21.86
N GLU A 25 10.44 4.25 -20.82
CA GLU A 25 9.03 4.60 -20.86
C GLU A 25 8.78 5.84 -21.73
N PRO A 26 8.10 5.72 -22.89
CA PRO A 26 7.91 6.85 -23.80
C PRO A 26 6.88 7.87 -23.29
N TYR A 27 6.02 7.46 -22.35
CA TYR A 27 4.96 8.32 -21.84
C TYR A 27 5.47 9.22 -20.71
N ARG A 28 5.27 10.54 -20.88
CA ARG A 28 5.54 11.55 -19.86
C ARG A 28 4.22 12.24 -19.50
N PRO A 29 3.60 11.91 -18.35
CA PRO A 29 2.31 12.48 -18.01
C PRO A 29 2.40 13.98 -17.76
N LEU A 30 1.42 14.72 -18.29
CA LEU A 30 1.18 16.11 -17.93
C LEU A 30 0.45 16.15 -16.58
N LYS A 31 0.98 16.87 -15.60
CA LYS A 31 0.38 16.97 -14.27
C LYS A 31 -0.54 18.18 -14.19
N VAL A 32 -1.79 17.95 -13.83
CA VAL A 32 -2.81 18.99 -13.66
C VAL A 32 -3.43 18.89 -12.25
N ILE A 33 -3.91 20.02 -11.73
CA ILE A 33 -4.69 20.08 -10.49
C ILE A 33 -6.12 20.46 -10.86
N SER A 34 -7.09 19.67 -10.38
CA SER A 34 -8.52 19.90 -10.66
C SER A 34 -9.10 21.07 -9.86
N SER A 35 -10.34 21.44 -10.16
CA SER A 35 -11.03 22.51 -9.44
C SER A 35 -11.32 22.16 -7.97
N PRO A 36 -11.69 23.17 -7.14
CA PRO A 36 -12.19 22.92 -5.79
C PRO A 36 -13.42 22.01 -5.72
N ALA A 37 -14.30 22.02 -6.74
CA ALA A 37 -15.49 21.16 -6.79
C ALA A 37 -15.09 19.67 -6.89
N SER A 38 -14.04 19.39 -7.65
CA SER A 38 -13.41 18.07 -7.78
C SER A 38 -12.31 17.85 -6.74
N CYS A 39 -12.42 18.50 -5.58
CA CYS A 39 -11.56 18.32 -4.41
C CYS A 39 -10.07 18.58 -4.63
N ARG A 40 -9.71 19.38 -5.65
CA ARG A 40 -8.32 19.69 -6.02
C ARG A 40 -7.46 18.42 -6.21
N MET A 41 -8.05 17.40 -6.80
CA MET A 41 -7.34 16.17 -7.16
C MET A 41 -6.14 16.48 -8.05
N ALA A 42 -5.01 15.89 -7.71
CA ALA A 42 -3.85 15.84 -8.58
C ALA A 42 -4.12 14.78 -9.66
N VAL A 43 -4.04 15.17 -10.93
CA VAL A 43 -4.39 14.33 -12.08
C VAL A 43 -3.21 14.25 -13.03
N ASP A 44 -2.81 13.03 -13.37
CA ASP A 44 -1.89 12.80 -14.48
C ASP A 44 -2.71 12.66 -15.77
N VAL A 45 -2.31 13.38 -16.82
CA VAL A 45 -2.89 13.28 -18.16
C VAL A 45 -1.87 12.61 -19.07
N VAL A 46 -2.22 11.44 -19.60
CA VAL A 46 -1.42 10.68 -20.54
C VAL A 46 -2.03 10.86 -21.93
N GLU A 47 -1.25 11.40 -22.85
CA GLU A 47 -1.66 11.59 -24.24
C GLU A 47 -1.23 10.39 -25.11
N PRO A 48 -1.93 10.12 -26.22
CA PRO A 48 -1.45 9.20 -27.25
C PRO A 48 -0.05 9.56 -27.74
N ILE A 49 0.75 8.55 -28.13
CA ILE A 49 2.10 8.78 -28.69
C ILE A 49 2.00 9.52 -30.03
N THR A 50 0.98 9.21 -30.83
CA THR A 50 0.77 9.78 -32.17
C THR A 50 -0.68 10.20 -32.37
N GLY A 51 -0.88 11.26 -33.16
CA GLY A 51 -2.21 11.73 -33.57
C GLY A 51 -3.03 12.41 -32.47
N SER A 52 -4.29 12.74 -32.79
CA SER A 52 -5.25 13.27 -31.84
C SER A 52 -5.97 12.13 -31.09
N PRO A 53 -6.38 12.34 -29.82
CA PRO A 53 -7.16 11.35 -29.08
C PRO A 53 -8.42 10.91 -29.85
N GLN A 54 -8.63 9.59 -29.94
CA GLN A 54 -9.82 8.96 -30.50
C GLN A 54 -10.79 8.49 -29.42
N GLY A 55 -10.37 8.49 -28.15
CA GLY A 55 -11.20 8.16 -26.99
C GLY A 55 -10.67 8.86 -25.75
N PHE A 56 -11.44 8.78 -24.67
CA PHE A 56 -11.07 9.31 -23.37
C PHE A 56 -11.25 8.26 -22.29
N ALA A 57 -10.32 8.19 -21.36
CA ALA A 57 -10.41 7.27 -20.23
C ALA A 57 -10.13 8.01 -18.91
N ILE A 58 -10.86 7.66 -17.86
CA ILE A 58 -10.58 8.13 -16.50
C ILE A 58 -10.33 6.93 -15.59
N LEU A 59 -9.16 6.88 -14.95
CA LEU A 59 -8.68 5.74 -14.16
C LEU A 59 -8.71 6.02 -12.66
N PHE A 60 -9.61 5.37 -11.93
CA PHE A 60 -9.69 5.48 -10.46
C PHE A 60 -8.93 4.35 -9.76
N HIS A 61 -8.01 4.70 -8.84
CA HIS A 61 -7.20 3.73 -8.10
C HIS A 61 -7.90 3.16 -6.84
N GLY A 62 -7.33 2.10 -6.26
CA GLY A 62 -7.80 1.48 -5.01
C GLY A 62 -7.44 2.24 -3.72
N VAL A 63 -7.97 1.82 -2.57
CA VAL A 63 -7.90 2.52 -1.26
C VAL A 63 -6.51 2.60 -0.60
N SER A 64 -5.53 1.80 -1.04
CA SER A 64 -4.14 1.86 -0.56
C SER A 64 -3.16 2.15 -1.70
N ALA A 65 -3.68 2.71 -2.79
CA ALA A 65 -2.97 3.02 -4.03
C ALA A 65 -2.91 4.53 -4.29
N ASN A 66 -2.31 4.90 -5.41
CA ASN A 66 -2.30 6.27 -5.96
C ASN A 66 -2.27 6.16 -7.49
N ARG A 67 -2.39 7.29 -8.19
CA ARG A 67 -2.39 7.36 -9.65
C ARG A 67 -1.19 6.67 -10.31
N ARG A 68 -0.04 6.61 -9.63
CA ARG A 68 1.19 6.03 -10.21
C ARG A 68 1.07 4.53 -10.42
N ILE A 69 0.32 3.82 -9.59
CA ILE A 69 0.09 2.38 -9.75
C ILE A 69 -0.75 2.05 -10.99
N MET A 70 -1.55 3.01 -11.47
CA MET A 70 -2.46 2.83 -12.61
C MET A 70 -1.77 3.10 -13.96
N GLN A 71 -0.49 3.47 -13.96
CA GLN A 71 0.22 3.89 -15.18
C GLN A 71 0.36 2.79 -16.22
N TYR A 72 0.43 1.52 -15.80
CA TYR A 72 0.45 0.38 -16.73
C TYR A 72 -0.83 0.30 -17.58
N LEU A 73 -2.00 0.48 -16.96
CA LEU A 73 -3.29 0.60 -17.65
C LEU A 73 -3.36 1.88 -18.49
N ALA A 74 -2.86 3.00 -17.97
CA ALA A 74 -2.86 4.28 -18.69
C ALA A 74 -2.04 4.22 -19.98
N GLN A 75 -0.89 3.56 -19.93
CA GLN A 75 -0.02 3.32 -21.08
C GLN A 75 -0.73 2.53 -22.18
N ASP A 76 -1.37 1.40 -21.83
CA ASP A 76 -2.08 0.57 -22.80
C ASP A 76 -3.24 1.32 -23.47
N LEU A 77 -4.03 2.06 -22.70
CA LEU A 77 -5.11 2.89 -23.23
C LEU A 77 -4.59 4.02 -24.12
N ALA A 78 -3.47 4.65 -23.76
CA ALA A 78 -2.86 5.67 -24.59
C ALA A 78 -2.30 5.08 -25.90
N ASN A 79 -1.82 3.83 -25.90
CA ASN A 79 -1.45 3.09 -27.11
C ASN A 79 -2.68 2.81 -28.00
N GLN A 80 -3.88 2.68 -27.41
CA GLN A 80 -5.16 2.64 -28.13
C GLN A 80 -5.67 4.02 -28.59
N SER A 81 -4.83 5.05 -28.58
CA SER A 81 -5.19 6.43 -28.94
C SER A 81 -6.18 7.11 -27.98
N PHE A 82 -6.23 6.71 -26.71
CA PHE A 82 -6.99 7.45 -25.69
C PHE A 82 -6.17 8.57 -25.07
N ARG A 83 -6.84 9.69 -24.74
CA ARG A 83 -6.36 10.58 -23.68
C ARG A 83 -6.82 10.05 -22.33
N VAL A 84 -5.88 9.81 -21.43
CA VAL A 84 -6.16 9.17 -20.14
C VAL A 84 -5.96 10.14 -19.00
N PHE A 85 -6.94 10.22 -18.09
CA PHE A 85 -6.89 11.01 -16.87
C PHE A 85 -6.76 10.07 -15.67
N VAL A 86 -5.73 10.26 -14.86
CA VAL A 86 -5.43 9.40 -13.71
C VAL A 86 -5.37 10.24 -12.43
N PRO A 87 -6.50 10.43 -11.74
CA PRO A 87 -6.54 11.19 -10.49
C PRO A 87 -6.02 10.41 -9.28
N ASP A 88 -5.38 11.13 -8.35
CA ASP A 88 -5.26 10.74 -6.95
C ASP A 88 -6.56 11.08 -6.21
N SER A 89 -7.16 10.11 -5.53
CA SER A 89 -8.32 10.31 -4.66
C SER A 89 -7.98 11.19 -3.45
N PRO A 90 -8.96 11.88 -2.82
CA PRO A 90 -8.75 12.63 -1.59
C PRO A 90 -7.93 11.87 -0.55
N GLY A 91 -6.94 12.54 0.06
CA GLY A 91 -6.04 11.97 1.08
C GLY A 91 -5.00 10.96 0.57
N HIS A 92 -4.94 10.69 -0.74
CA HIS A 92 -3.96 9.81 -1.37
C HIS A 92 -2.95 10.62 -2.20
N GLY A 93 -1.77 10.04 -2.40
CA GLY A 93 -0.76 10.60 -3.29
C GLY A 93 -0.46 12.07 -2.98
N LYS A 94 -0.62 12.93 -3.98
CA LYS A 94 -0.50 14.40 -3.83
C LYS A 94 -1.83 15.14 -3.66
N THR A 95 -2.97 14.45 -3.62
CA THR A 95 -4.27 15.06 -3.36
C THR A 95 -4.48 15.31 -1.87
N PRO A 96 -4.85 16.54 -1.45
CA PRO A 96 -5.17 16.83 -0.05
C PRO A 96 -6.31 15.96 0.52
N GLY A 97 -6.26 15.71 1.82
CA GLY A 97 -7.37 15.09 2.56
C GLY A 97 -8.53 16.06 2.83
N PRO A 98 -9.53 15.65 3.63
CA PRO A 98 -9.69 14.32 4.22
C PRO A 98 -10.16 13.26 3.21
N PHE A 99 -9.90 12.00 3.52
CA PHE A 99 -10.41 10.83 2.81
C PHE A 99 -11.58 10.21 3.58
N SER A 100 -12.65 9.95 2.85
CA SER A 100 -13.61 8.90 3.18
C SER A 100 -14.03 8.22 1.88
N PRO A 101 -14.50 6.96 1.89
CA PRO A 101 -14.95 6.31 0.66
C PRO A 101 -16.01 7.14 -0.08
N LEU A 102 -17.03 7.62 0.61
CA LEU A 102 -18.08 8.45 0.01
C LEU A 102 -17.51 9.73 -0.60
N ARG A 103 -16.66 10.47 0.12
CA ARG A 103 -16.03 11.68 -0.40
C ARG A 103 -15.17 11.38 -1.64
N ALA A 104 -14.43 10.27 -1.67
CA ALA A 104 -13.66 9.89 -2.84
C ALA A 104 -14.56 9.59 -4.05
N SER A 105 -15.71 8.94 -3.85
CA SER A 105 -16.72 8.76 -4.89
C SER A 105 -17.28 10.09 -5.40
N ASP A 106 -17.67 11.00 -4.50
CA ASP A 106 -18.27 12.30 -4.85
C ASP A 106 -17.27 13.17 -5.62
N CYS A 107 -16.02 13.23 -5.16
CA CYS A 107 -14.95 13.96 -5.85
C CYS A 107 -14.63 13.33 -7.23
N GLY A 108 -14.65 12.00 -7.32
CA GLY A 108 -14.45 11.27 -8.57
C GLY A 108 -15.53 11.60 -9.60
N GLU A 109 -16.81 11.58 -9.20
CA GLU A 109 -17.93 12.01 -10.05
C GLU A 109 -17.81 13.48 -10.45
N ALA A 110 -17.48 14.37 -9.51
CA ALA A 110 -17.28 15.79 -9.76
C ALA A 110 -16.18 16.04 -10.81
N LEU A 111 -15.11 15.26 -10.79
CA LEU A 111 -14.06 15.33 -11.82
C LEU A 111 -14.58 14.94 -13.20
N VAL A 112 -15.38 13.86 -13.32
CA VAL A 112 -15.96 13.48 -14.61
C VAL A 112 -16.84 14.61 -15.15
N ARG A 113 -17.69 15.20 -14.29
CA ARG A 113 -18.53 16.35 -14.66
C ARG A 113 -17.71 17.55 -15.08
N GLU A 114 -16.66 17.89 -14.32
CA GLU A 114 -15.76 19.00 -14.65
C GLU A 114 -15.08 18.78 -16.02
N LEU A 115 -14.62 17.57 -16.32
CA LEU A 115 -13.99 17.27 -17.60
C LEU A 115 -14.98 17.38 -18.77
N LEU A 116 -16.25 16.98 -18.57
CA LEU A 116 -17.32 17.16 -19.56
C LEU A 116 -17.62 18.64 -19.79
N ASP A 117 -17.83 19.41 -18.73
CA ASP A 117 -18.19 20.83 -18.81
C ASP A 117 -17.08 21.66 -19.49
N ARG A 118 -15.82 21.27 -19.30
CA ARG A 118 -14.65 21.87 -19.95
C ARG A 118 -14.39 21.34 -21.36
N HIS A 119 -15.21 20.44 -21.88
CA HIS A 119 -15.03 19.77 -23.18
C HIS A 119 -13.67 19.04 -23.29
N ALA A 120 -13.11 18.61 -22.15
CA ALA A 120 -11.86 17.86 -22.09
C ALA A 120 -12.06 16.37 -22.45
N ILE A 121 -13.30 15.89 -22.37
CA ILE A 121 -13.76 14.56 -22.75
C ILE A 121 -15.09 14.65 -23.53
N ILE A 122 -15.43 13.59 -24.26
CA ILE A 122 -16.69 13.47 -25.02
C ILE A 122 -17.47 12.27 -24.46
N PRO A 123 -18.72 12.43 -23.97
CA PRO A 123 -19.45 11.36 -23.28
C PRO A 123 -19.47 10.04 -24.06
N GLU A 124 -19.83 10.09 -25.35
CA GLU A 124 -19.99 8.94 -26.22
C GLU A 124 -18.67 8.24 -26.59
N ARG A 125 -17.54 8.84 -26.23
CA ARG A 125 -16.18 8.31 -26.45
C ARG A 125 -15.39 8.18 -25.14
N THR A 126 -16.06 8.26 -23.98
CA THR A 126 -15.42 8.22 -22.67
C THR A 126 -15.68 6.90 -21.96
N ILE A 127 -14.64 6.29 -21.42
CA ILE A 127 -14.73 5.08 -20.58
C ILE A 127 -14.25 5.41 -19.17
N LEU A 128 -15.02 5.02 -18.16
CA LEU A 128 -14.60 5.08 -16.76
C LEU A 128 -14.02 3.73 -16.35
N ILE A 129 -12.85 3.73 -15.76
CA ILE A 129 -12.15 2.50 -15.39
C ILE A 129 -11.69 2.63 -13.96
N GLY A 130 -11.76 1.56 -13.18
CA GLY A 130 -11.18 1.61 -11.85
C GLY A 130 -10.92 0.27 -11.20
N HIS A 131 -10.01 0.29 -10.23
CA HIS A 131 -9.60 -0.88 -9.47
C HIS A 131 -10.12 -0.84 -8.03
N SER A 132 -10.72 -1.93 -7.55
CA SER A 132 -11.18 -2.05 -6.16
C SER A 132 -12.12 -0.92 -5.76
N MET A 133 -11.73 -0.07 -4.79
CA MET A 133 -12.47 1.15 -4.45
C MET A 133 -12.75 2.00 -5.70
N GLY A 134 -11.77 2.17 -6.58
CA GLY A 134 -11.90 2.91 -7.83
C GLY A 134 -12.87 2.27 -8.83
N GLY A 135 -12.98 0.94 -8.83
CA GLY A 135 -13.96 0.24 -9.67
C GLY A 135 -15.40 0.52 -9.23
N ALA A 136 -15.63 0.59 -7.91
CA ALA A 136 -16.91 1.03 -7.37
C ALA A 136 -17.18 2.52 -7.66
N ILE A 137 -16.17 3.39 -7.57
CA ILE A 137 -16.28 4.81 -7.97
C ILE A 137 -16.66 4.93 -9.45
N ALA A 138 -16.03 4.17 -10.34
CA ALA A 138 -16.33 4.18 -11.77
C ALA A 138 -17.79 3.76 -12.07
N ILE A 139 -18.28 2.70 -11.40
CA ILE A 139 -19.69 2.25 -11.50
C ILE A 139 -20.64 3.35 -11.01
N ARG A 140 -20.36 3.96 -9.85
CA ARG A 140 -21.21 5.01 -9.27
C ARG A 140 -21.24 6.25 -10.16
N ALA A 141 -20.09 6.76 -10.59
CA ALA A 141 -20.00 7.90 -11.48
C ALA A 141 -20.70 7.64 -12.83
N GLY A 142 -20.49 6.46 -13.44
CA GLY A 142 -21.16 6.07 -14.68
C GLY A 142 -22.68 5.84 -14.56
N SER A 143 -23.20 5.73 -13.33
CA SER A 143 -24.65 5.67 -13.08
C SER A 143 -25.31 7.05 -13.07
N HIS A 144 -24.52 8.13 -12.87
CA HIS A 144 -25.01 9.50 -12.75
C HIS A 144 -24.53 10.43 -13.87
N VAL A 145 -23.49 10.04 -14.60
CA VAL A 145 -22.85 10.84 -15.65
C VAL A 145 -22.82 10.02 -16.94
N PRO A 146 -23.30 10.58 -18.08
CA PRO A 146 -23.28 9.86 -19.34
C PRO A 146 -21.85 9.59 -19.80
N VAL A 147 -21.56 8.33 -20.10
CA VAL A 147 -20.28 7.82 -20.63
C VAL A 147 -20.55 6.66 -21.58
N ALA A 148 -19.58 6.31 -22.43
CA ALA A 148 -19.70 5.23 -23.39
C ALA A 148 -19.73 3.85 -22.71
N GLY A 149 -19.00 3.70 -21.60
CA GLY A 149 -18.97 2.46 -20.83
C GLY A 149 -18.17 2.56 -19.55
N VAL A 150 -18.20 1.47 -18.78
CA VAL A 150 -17.46 1.33 -17.52
C VAL A 150 -16.69 0.02 -17.51
N ILE A 151 -15.45 0.04 -17.03
CA ILE A 151 -14.65 -1.15 -16.75
C ILE A 151 -14.30 -1.17 -15.26
N ALA A 152 -14.84 -2.14 -14.54
CA ALA A 152 -14.60 -2.32 -13.12
C ALA A 152 -13.69 -3.53 -12.87
N ILE A 153 -12.46 -3.28 -12.43
CA ILE A 153 -11.46 -4.31 -12.11
C ILE A 153 -11.55 -4.60 -10.61
N SER A 154 -11.97 -5.81 -10.24
CA SER A 154 -12.20 -6.27 -8.86
C SER A 154 -12.93 -5.25 -7.99
N PRO A 155 -14.10 -4.72 -8.42
CA PRO A 155 -14.76 -3.63 -7.72
C PRO A 155 -15.02 -3.94 -6.25
N ALA A 156 -14.86 -2.93 -5.38
CA ALA A 156 -15.21 -3.05 -3.98
C ALA A 156 -16.70 -3.46 -3.85
N PRO A 157 -17.02 -4.43 -2.98
CA PRO A 157 -18.38 -4.94 -2.86
C PRO A 157 -19.32 -3.87 -2.30
N THR A 158 -20.54 -3.83 -2.81
CA THR A 158 -21.65 -2.98 -2.32
C THR A 158 -22.69 -3.78 -1.55
N ARG A 159 -22.58 -5.12 -1.56
CA ARG A 159 -23.52 -6.06 -0.92
C ARG A 159 -22.81 -6.92 0.13
N THR A 160 -23.53 -7.26 1.19
CA THR A 160 -23.06 -8.21 2.21
C THR A 160 -23.08 -9.64 1.68
N ALA A 161 -22.21 -10.49 2.23
CA ALA A 161 -22.23 -11.94 2.02
C ALA A 161 -21.76 -12.64 3.30
N LYS A 162 -21.75 -13.98 3.31
CA LYS A 162 -21.39 -14.79 4.50
C LYS A 162 -20.08 -14.36 5.19
N LEU A 163 -19.09 -13.89 4.41
CA LEU A 163 -17.78 -13.44 4.92
C LEU A 163 -17.54 -11.94 4.67
N LEU A 164 -18.56 -11.18 4.29
CA LEU A 164 -18.48 -9.75 4.00
C LEU A 164 -19.55 -9.05 4.83
N SER A 165 -19.16 -8.55 6.00
CA SER A 165 -20.06 -7.82 6.89
C SER A 165 -20.27 -6.39 6.38
N LYS A 166 -21.27 -5.70 6.93
CA LYS A 166 -21.62 -4.33 6.54
C LYS A 166 -20.48 -3.34 6.75
N GLU A 167 -19.67 -3.55 7.78
CA GLU A 167 -18.53 -2.71 8.16
C GLU A 167 -17.37 -2.80 7.16
N MET A 168 -17.35 -3.85 6.33
CA MET A 168 -16.37 -4.03 5.25
C MET A 168 -16.82 -3.37 3.93
N ILE A 169 -18.05 -2.87 3.86
CA ILE A 169 -18.63 -2.29 2.65
C ILE A 169 -18.36 -0.78 2.64
N PHE A 170 -17.59 -0.34 1.65
CA PHE A 170 -17.28 1.08 1.44
C PHE A 170 -18.48 1.88 0.94
N TYR A 171 -19.33 1.25 0.13
CA TYR A 171 -20.47 1.88 -0.53
C TYR A 171 -21.72 1.03 -0.29
N PRO A 172 -22.50 1.29 0.77
CA PRO A 172 -23.65 0.46 1.13
C PRO A 172 -24.85 0.67 0.19
N GLU A 173 -24.85 1.74 -0.59
CA GLU A 173 -25.85 1.98 -1.61
C GLU A 173 -25.53 1.19 -2.87
N ASP A 174 -26.45 0.30 -3.24
CA ASP A 174 -26.28 -0.61 -4.34
C ASP A 174 -26.92 -0.11 -5.65
N LEU A 175 -26.19 0.71 -6.40
CA LEU A 175 -26.68 1.29 -7.66
C LEU A 175 -26.76 0.25 -8.79
N PRO A 176 -27.76 0.34 -9.70
CA PRO A 176 -27.79 -0.47 -10.91
C PRO A 176 -26.49 -0.34 -11.72
N LEU A 177 -26.08 -1.41 -12.42
CA LEU A 177 -24.91 -1.31 -13.29
C LEU A 177 -25.21 -0.34 -14.45
N PRO A 178 -24.28 0.59 -14.77
CA PRO A 178 -24.34 1.36 -16.00
C PRO A 178 -24.42 0.45 -17.22
N LYS A 179 -25.01 0.98 -18.31
CA LYS A 179 -24.95 0.29 -19.61
C LYS A 179 -23.49 0.11 -20.02
N ASN A 180 -23.20 -0.95 -20.77
CA ASN A 180 -21.86 -1.23 -21.27
C ASN A 180 -20.83 -1.34 -20.14
N THR A 181 -21.15 -2.11 -19.08
CA THR A 181 -20.19 -2.37 -17.99
C THR A 181 -19.47 -3.70 -18.17
N LEU A 182 -18.14 -3.67 -18.21
CA LEU A 182 -17.29 -4.86 -18.06
C LEU A 182 -16.83 -4.98 -16.61
N ILE A 183 -17.04 -6.15 -15.99
CA ILE A 183 -16.45 -6.50 -14.70
C ILE A 183 -15.38 -7.56 -14.90
N LEU A 184 -14.15 -7.25 -14.47
CA LEU A 184 -12.99 -8.15 -14.50
C LEU A 184 -12.68 -8.58 -13.06
N MET A 185 -12.58 -9.89 -12.82
CA MET A 185 -12.23 -10.46 -11.50
C MET A 185 -11.07 -11.45 -11.65
N GLY A 186 -10.23 -11.58 -10.62
CA GLY A 186 -9.16 -12.57 -10.61
C GLY A 186 -9.63 -13.89 -10.01
N SER A 187 -9.23 -15.04 -10.56
CA SER A 187 -9.63 -16.35 -10.04
C SER A 187 -9.14 -16.61 -8.60
N GLY A 188 -8.08 -15.92 -8.16
CA GLY A 188 -7.55 -15.96 -6.80
C GLY A 188 -8.36 -15.18 -5.77
N GLU A 189 -9.42 -14.48 -6.18
CA GLU A 189 -10.31 -13.79 -5.25
C GLU A 189 -11.31 -14.71 -4.54
N PRO A 190 -11.76 -14.35 -3.32
CA PRO A 190 -12.80 -15.07 -2.61
C PRO A 190 -14.02 -15.38 -3.50
N ALA A 191 -14.46 -16.64 -3.49
CA ALA A 191 -15.56 -17.09 -4.34
C ALA A 191 -16.85 -16.28 -4.15
N GLN A 192 -17.10 -15.76 -2.94
CA GLN A 192 -18.25 -14.92 -2.64
C GLN A 192 -18.18 -13.56 -3.34
N LEU A 193 -17.00 -12.93 -3.43
CA LEU A 193 -16.81 -11.67 -4.16
C LEU A 193 -17.04 -11.88 -5.66
N ARG A 194 -16.47 -12.95 -6.22
CA ARG A 194 -16.70 -13.35 -7.62
C ARG A 194 -18.17 -13.60 -7.91
N ALA A 195 -18.86 -14.35 -7.04
CA ALA A 195 -20.28 -14.63 -7.18
C ALA A 195 -21.15 -13.35 -7.11
N LEU A 196 -20.85 -12.41 -6.21
CA LEU A 196 -21.54 -11.12 -6.14
C LEU A 196 -21.38 -10.34 -7.45
N SER A 197 -20.16 -10.18 -7.94
CA SER A 197 -19.87 -9.48 -9.21
C SER A 197 -20.59 -10.15 -10.39
N GLN A 198 -20.58 -11.48 -10.46
CA GLN A 198 -21.28 -12.22 -11.50
C GLN A 198 -22.81 -12.04 -11.41
N SER A 199 -23.38 -11.98 -10.20
CA SER A 199 -24.82 -11.78 -10.01
C SER A 199 -25.24 -10.40 -10.50
N ARG A 200 -24.45 -9.34 -10.24
CA ARG A 200 -24.75 -7.98 -10.72
C ARG A 200 -24.92 -7.94 -12.24
N VAL A 201 -24.03 -8.60 -12.98
CA VAL A 201 -24.09 -8.63 -14.44
C VAL A 201 -25.29 -9.42 -14.93
N LYS A 202 -25.66 -10.52 -14.25
CA LYS A 202 -26.87 -11.30 -14.56
C LYS A 202 -28.16 -10.53 -14.29
N GLU A 203 -28.18 -9.71 -13.24
CA GLU A 203 -29.32 -8.88 -12.84
C GLU A 203 -29.47 -7.62 -13.71
N ALA A 204 -28.40 -7.16 -14.37
CA ALA A 204 -28.43 -5.97 -15.21
C ALA A 204 -29.33 -6.18 -16.43
N ALA A 205 -30.47 -5.46 -16.45
CA ALA A 205 -31.41 -5.45 -17.56
C ALA A 205 -30.77 -4.77 -18.79
N GLY A 206 -30.28 -5.57 -19.75
CA GLY A 206 -29.79 -5.01 -21.01
C GLY A 206 -28.83 -5.86 -21.84
N ARG A 207 -28.27 -6.97 -21.31
CA ARG A 207 -27.25 -7.81 -21.99
C ARG A 207 -26.04 -7.03 -22.55
N THR A 208 -25.86 -5.76 -22.17
CA THR A 208 -24.73 -4.92 -22.61
C THR A 208 -23.54 -5.02 -21.67
N SER A 209 -23.72 -5.56 -20.47
CA SER A 209 -22.67 -5.74 -19.48
C SER A 209 -22.10 -7.16 -19.53
N SER A 210 -20.86 -7.35 -19.10
CA SER A 210 -20.15 -8.63 -19.16
C SER A 210 -19.31 -8.86 -17.91
N TYR A 211 -19.14 -10.13 -17.56
CA TYR A 211 -18.28 -10.58 -16.46
C TYR A 211 -17.21 -11.48 -17.05
N ILE A 212 -15.95 -11.19 -16.73
CA ILE A 212 -14.81 -12.01 -17.15
C ILE A 212 -13.95 -12.32 -15.93
N GLU A 213 -13.60 -13.60 -15.81
CA GLU A 213 -12.66 -14.06 -14.80
C GLU A 213 -11.29 -14.28 -15.46
N ILE A 214 -10.27 -13.62 -14.94
CA ILE A 214 -8.89 -13.78 -15.35
C ILE A 214 -8.29 -14.93 -14.54
N PRO A 215 -7.87 -16.03 -15.20
CA PRO A 215 -7.18 -17.13 -14.51
C PRO A 215 -5.96 -16.60 -13.76
N HIS A 216 -5.46 -17.33 -12.76
CA HIS A 216 -4.20 -17.08 -12.03
C HIS A 216 -4.06 -15.72 -11.30
N ALA A 217 -4.88 -14.72 -11.62
CA ALA A 217 -4.79 -13.39 -11.08
C ALA A 217 -5.38 -13.29 -9.68
N THR A 218 -4.76 -12.43 -8.88
CA THR A 218 -5.19 -12.03 -7.54
C THR A 218 -5.79 -10.62 -7.59
N HIS A 219 -6.37 -10.18 -6.47
CA HIS A 219 -6.98 -8.85 -6.35
C HIS A 219 -6.10 -7.70 -6.84
N VAL A 220 -4.79 -7.74 -6.59
CA VAL A 220 -3.86 -6.66 -6.97
C VAL A 220 -3.07 -6.98 -8.25
N SER A 221 -2.86 -8.25 -8.60
CA SER A 221 -2.08 -8.56 -9.81
C SER A 221 -2.79 -8.18 -11.11
N LEU A 222 -4.13 -8.10 -11.11
CA LEU A 222 -4.94 -7.74 -12.28
C LEU A 222 -4.52 -6.44 -12.95
N ILE A 223 -4.15 -5.41 -12.16
CA ILE A 223 -3.77 -4.11 -12.72
C ILE A 223 -2.37 -4.11 -13.37
N PHE A 224 -1.69 -5.26 -13.39
CA PHE A 224 -0.40 -5.49 -14.04
C PHE A 224 -0.44 -6.67 -15.03
N ASP A 225 -1.63 -7.23 -15.26
CA ASP A 225 -1.83 -8.45 -16.00
C ASP A 225 -2.06 -8.16 -17.49
N SER A 226 -1.36 -8.84 -18.39
CA SER A 226 -1.53 -8.68 -19.83
C SER A 226 -2.87 -9.18 -20.34
N ASP A 227 -3.44 -10.22 -19.70
CA ASP A 227 -4.75 -10.75 -20.09
C ASP A 227 -5.86 -9.75 -19.76
N VAL A 228 -5.71 -8.99 -18.67
CA VAL A 228 -6.60 -7.86 -18.35
C VAL A 228 -6.56 -6.80 -19.45
N LEU A 229 -5.36 -6.40 -19.90
CA LEU A 229 -5.23 -5.43 -20.98
C LEU A 229 -5.86 -5.95 -22.28
N ALA A 230 -5.64 -7.23 -22.62
CA ALA A 230 -6.24 -7.84 -23.80
C ALA A 230 -7.78 -7.81 -23.75
N GLU A 231 -8.40 -8.07 -22.60
CA GLU A 231 -9.86 -7.97 -22.44
C GLU A 231 -10.37 -6.53 -22.48
N ILE A 232 -9.59 -5.57 -21.94
CA ILE A 232 -9.89 -4.14 -22.06
C ILE A 232 -9.88 -3.72 -23.53
N ARG A 233 -8.83 -4.05 -24.30
CA ARG A 233 -8.74 -3.74 -25.73
C ARG A 233 -9.91 -4.31 -26.53
N LYS A 234 -10.29 -5.57 -26.29
CA LYS A 234 -11.47 -6.19 -26.94
C LYS A 234 -12.75 -5.43 -26.61
N TRP A 235 -12.90 -4.99 -25.36
CA TRP A 235 -14.05 -4.25 -24.90
C TRP A 235 -14.13 -2.85 -25.52
N ASP A 236 -13.01 -2.14 -25.51
CA ASP A 236 -12.88 -0.79 -26.08
C ASP A 236 -13.16 -0.83 -27.59
N HIS A 237 -12.63 -1.82 -28.31
CA HIS A 237 -12.93 -2.03 -29.73
C HIS A 237 -14.42 -2.26 -29.97
N LYS A 238 -15.04 -3.13 -29.17
CA LYS A 238 -16.48 -3.42 -29.28
C LYS A 238 -17.35 -2.17 -29.07
N LEU A 239 -16.97 -1.28 -28.15
CA LEU A 239 -17.77 -0.10 -27.82
C LEU A 239 -17.49 1.11 -28.71
N LEU A 240 -16.22 1.36 -29.02
CA LEU A 240 -15.75 2.60 -29.64
C LEU A 240 -15.10 2.40 -31.01
N GLY A 241 -14.90 1.16 -31.45
CA GLY A 241 -14.23 0.85 -32.71
C GLY A 241 -12.75 1.20 -32.73
N THR A 242 -12.08 1.18 -31.57
CA THR A 242 -10.65 1.43 -31.43
C THR A 242 -9.83 0.35 -32.14
N ASP A 243 -8.58 0.64 -32.51
CA ASP A 243 -7.70 -0.39 -33.07
C ASP A 243 -7.36 -1.44 -32.00
N THR A 244 -7.38 -2.71 -32.38
CA THR A 244 -6.96 -3.82 -31.51
C THR A 244 -5.49 -4.17 -31.70
N ASP A 245 -4.90 -3.82 -32.85
CA ASP A 245 -3.49 -4.07 -33.18
C ASP A 245 -2.62 -2.89 -32.73
N VAL A 246 -2.47 -2.75 -31.41
CA VAL A 246 -1.76 -1.65 -30.77
C VAL A 246 -0.47 -2.15 -30.14
N ILE A 247 0.48 -1.23 -29.95
CA ILE A 247 1.68 -1.51 -29.16
C ILE A 247 1.23 -1.86 -27.73
N GLU A 248 1.63 -3.02 -27.23
CA GLU A 248 1.29 -3.41 -25.86
C GLU A 248 2.09 -2.59 -24.83
N ALA A 249 1.48 -2.32 -23.67
CA ALA A 249 2.20 -1.74 -22.55
C ALA A 249 3.34 -2.67 -22.10
N THR A 250 4.48 -2.08 -21.73
CA THR A 250 5.66 -2.85 -21.34
C THR A 250 5.79 -2.93 -19.82
N HIS A 251 6.33 -4.03 -19.30
CA HIS A 251 6.66 -4.15 -17.88
C HIS A 251 7.98 -3.46 -17.51
N TYR A 252 8.59 -2.65 -18.39
CA TYR A 252 9.86 -1.98 -18.09
C TYR A 252 9.83 -1.15 -16.80
N PRO A 253 8.78 -0.37 -16.49
CA PRO A 253 8.73 0.35 -15.22
C PRO A 253 8.74 -0.57 -13.98
N LEU A 254 8.08 -1.72 -14.07
CA LEU A 254 8.06 -2.73 -13.01
C LEU A 254 9.45 -3.37 -12.83
N TYR A 255 10.11 -3.77 -13.92
CA TYR A 255 11.48 -4.29 -13.87
C TYR A 255 12.45 -3.25 -13.32
N GLY A 256 12.30 -2.00 -13.76
CA GLY A 256 13.06 -0.87 -13.26
C GLY A 256 12.92 -0.73 -11.76
N TYR A 257 11.69 -0.67 -11.25
CA TYR A 257 11.38 -0.64 -9.82
C TYR A 257 12.02 -1.80 -9.05
N LEU A 258 11.86 -3.05 -9.51
CA LEU A 258 12.39 -4.23 -8.83
C LEU A 258 13.92 -4.23 -8.79
N CYS A 259 14.58 -3.90 -9.91
CA CYS A 259 16.03 -3.78 -9.99
C CYS A 259 16.56 -2.75 -8.99
N GLY A 260 16.00 -1.54 -9.00
CA GLY A 260 16.48 -0.52 -8.06
C GLY A 260 16.09 -0.78 -6.61
N LEU A 261 14.95 -1.42 -6.34
CA LEU A 261 14.58 -1.84 -4.98
C LEU A 261 15.62 -2.82 -4.42
N ILE A 262 15.97 -3.85 -5.20
CA ILE A 262 17.01 -4.81 -4.83
C ILE A 262 18.34 -4.09 -4.68
N GLY A 263 18.68 -3.19 -5.62
CA GLY A 263 19.90 -2.39 -5.58
C GLY A 263 20.03 -1.57 -4.30
N LEU A 264 18.97 -0.89 -3.88
CA LEU A 264 18.90 -0.16 -2.62
C LEU A 264 19.09 -1.06 -1.42
N ILE A 265 18.39 -2.21 -1.36
CA ILE A 265 18.52 -3.16 -0.25
C ILE A 265 19.99 -3.59 -0.08
N LEU A 266 20.70 -3.87 -1.19
CA LEU A 266 22.11 -4.28 -1.15
C LEU A 266 23.05 -3.16 -0.67
N ILE A 267 22.74 -1.89 -0.94
CA ILE A 267 23.51 -0.72 -0.49
C ILE A 267 23.20 -0.36 0.97
N CYS A 268 21.95 -0.52 1.39
CA CYS A 268 21.49 -0.08 2.71
C CYS A 268 22.14 -0.87 3.85
N VAL A 269 22.39 -2.17 3.65
CA VAL A 269 23.04 -3.02 4.66
C VAL A 269 24.45 -2.54 5.04
N PRO A 270 25.41 -2.36 4.10
CA PRO A 270 26.72 -1.81 4.42
C PRO A 270 26.63 -0.37 4.93
N PHE A 271 25.75 0.46 4.34
CA PHE A 271 25.55 1.85 4.75
C PHE A 271 25.14 1.98 6.24
N VAL A 272 24.09 1.27 6.66
CA VAL A 272 23.63 1.27 8.06
C VAL A 272 24.73 0.74 8.98
N SER A 273 25.44 -0.31 8.57
CA SER A 273 26.56 -0.86 9.36
C SER A 273 27.71 0.14 9.52
N ASP A 274 28.01 0.94 8.50
CA ASP A 274 29.11 1.90 8.53
C ASP A 274 28.75 3.16 9.35
N ILE A 275 27.50 3.65 9.25
CA ILE A 275 26.99 4.75 10.11
C ILE A 275 27.03 4.37 11.59
N LEU A 276 26.70 3.13 11.91
CA LEU A 276 26.61 2.63 13.28
C LEU A 276 27.94 2.10 13.82
N GLY A 277 28.97 2.02 12.98
CA GLY A 277 30.21 1.31 13.26
C GLY A 277 30.87 1.77 14.56
N GLY A 278 30.76 0.94 15.60
CA GLY A 278 31.39 1.18 16.90
C GLY A 278 30.60 2.07 17.87
N ALA A 279 29.37 2.49 17.53
CA ALA A 279 28.55 3.36 18.36
C ALA A 279 28.11 2.75 19.71
N GLY A 280 28.22 1.42 19.85
CA GLY A 280 27.84 0.68 21.05
C GLY A 280 28.93 -0.22 21.66
N LYS A 281 30.21 -0.03 21.30
CA LYS A 281 31.32 -0.90 21.78
C LYS A 281 31.44 -0.97 23.31
N ASP A 282 30.92 0.02 24.01
CA ASP A 282 31.02 0.12 25.47
C ASP A 282 29.80 -0.47 26.22
N LEU A 283 28.79 -0.98 25.50
CA LEU A 283 27.60 -1.59 26.09
C LEU A 283 27.73 -3.12 26.15
N ALA A 284 27.50 -3.71 27.33
CA ALA A 284 27.35 -5.15 27.47
C ALA A 284 25.97 -5.61 26.92
N ASP A 285 25.96 -6.57 26.00
CA ASP A 285 24.74 -7.18 25.45
C ASP A 285 24.57 -8.62 25.94
N GLU A 286 24.14 -8.78 27.19
CA GLU A 286 23.99 -10.09 27.85
C GLU A 286 22.52 -10.51 28.05
N ALA A 287 21.59 -9.77 27.44
CA ALA A 287 20.16 -10.02 27.58
C ALA A 287 19.79 -11.42 27.07
N GLN A 288 19.23 -12.25 27.94
CA GLN A 288 18.77 -13.59 27.58
C GLN A 288 17.39 -13.53 26.91
N PRO A 289 17.15 -14.33 25.85
CA PRO A 289 15.85 -14.40 25.21
C PRO A 289 14.80 -14.96 26.16
N ILE A 290 13.56 -14.48 26.02
CA ILE A 290 12.43 -14.99 26.79
C ILE A 290 11.98 -16.33 26.19
N ASN A 291 11.60 -17.28 27.05
CA ASN A 291 11.09 -18.58 26.61
C ASN A 291 9.95 -18.43 25.59
N THR A 292 10.09 -19.09 24.44
CA THR A 292 9.16 -18.92 23.30
C THR A 292 7.72 -19.23 23.67
N THR A 293 7.43 -20.27 24.45
CA THR A 293 6.07 -20.61 24.87
C THR A 293 5.44 -19.50 25.71
N ARG A 294 6.23 -18.87 26.58
CA ARG A 294 5.78 -17.70 27.35
C ARG A 294 5.48 -16.51 26.44
N VAL A 295 6.35 -16.24 25.47
CA VAL A 295 6.14 -15.15 24.49
C VAL A 295 4.86 -15.36 23.69
N LEU A 296 4.62 -16.59 23.20
CA LEU A 296 3.41 -16.93 22.45
C LEU A 296 2.13 -16.66 23.26
N GLY A 297 2.11 -17.08 24.54
CA GLY A 297 0.97 -16.81 25.43
C GLY A 297 0.76 -15.31 25.69
N GLN A 298 1.84 -14.56 25.89
CA GLN A 298 1.78 -13.10 26.09
C GLN A 298 1.27 -12.38 24.83
N LEU A 299 1.74 -12.76 23.63
CA LEU A 299 1.29 -12.19 22.36
C LEU A 299 -0.21 -12.42 22.14
N ILE A 300 -0.67 -13.67 22.28
CA ILE A 300 -2.09 -13.99 22.10
C ILE A 300 -2.95 -13.17 23.07
N LEU A 301 -2.56 -13.11 24.34
CA LEU A 301 -3.29 -12.37 25.36
C LEU A 301 -3.30 -10.85 25.08
N ALA A 302 -2.13 -10.26 24.82
CA ALA A 302 -2.00 -8.82 24.60
C ALA A 302 -2.68 -8.37 23.30
N SER A 303 -2.47 -9.09 22.19
CA SER A 303 -3.16 -8.85 20.92
C SER A 303 -4.68 -8.95 21.09
N THR A 304 -5.19 -9.97 21.81
CA THR A 304 -6.64 -10.15 22.04
C THR A 304 -7.22 -9.00 22.86
N ILE A 305 -6.55 -8.60 23.95
CA ILE A 305 -6.97 -7.45 24.75
C ILE A 305 -6.96 -6.18 23.88
N ALA A 306 -5.92 -5.98 23.07
CA ALA A 306 -5.82 -4.82 22.19
C ALA A 306 -7.00 -4.72 21.22
N VAL A 307 -7.33 -5.78 20.47
CA VAL A 307 -8.48 -5.73 19.53
C VAL A 307 -9.82 -5.58 20.22
N VAL A 308 -9.98 -6.10 21.45
CA VAL A 308 -11.19 -5.90 22.26
C VAL A 308 -11.32 -4.44 22.69
N ILE A 309 -10.23 -3.80 23.12
CA ILE A 309 -10.23 -2.36 23.44
C ILE A 309 -10.58 -1.55 22.18
N LEU A 310 -9.94 -1.86 21.05
CA LEU A 310 -10.11 -1.12 19.80
C LEU A 310 -11.52 -1.21 19.22
N LYS A 311 -12.26 -2.29 19.52
CA LYS A 311 -13.68 -2.38 19.19
C LYS A 311 -14.51 -1.23 19.78
N PHE A 312 -14.16 -0.77 20.98
CA PHE A 312 -14.91 0.25 21.70
C PHE A 312 -14.28 1.64 21.58
N TRP A 313 -12.95 1.72 21.42
CA TRP A 313 -12.24 2.98 21.36
C TRP A 313 -10.91 2.84 20.61
N ILE A 314 -10.68 3.70 19.61
CA ILE A 314 -9.43 3.82 18.87
C ILE A 314 -8.68 5.07 19.39
N PRO A 315 -7.71 4.95 20.32
CA PRO A 315 -7.07 6.11 20.96
C PRO A 315 -6.41 7.08 19.97
N LEU A 316 -5.82 6.56 18.90
CA LEU A 316 -5.09 7.37 17.92
C LEU A 316 -5.95 7.76 16.72
N LYS A 317 -7.29 7.73 16.81
CA LYS A 317 -8.20 8.22 15.75
C LYS A 317 -7.90 9.67 15.34
N ILE A 318 -7.39 10.48 16.29
CA ILE A 318 -6.95 11.86 16.06
C ILE A 318 -5.84 12.01 15.02
N LEU A 319 -5.12 10.92 14.70
CA LEU A 319 -4.13 10.93 13.63
C LEU A 319 -4.75 11.18 12.26
N GLY A 320 -6.04 10.92 12.05
CA GLY A 320 -6.66 11.07 10.72
C GLY A 320 -5.93 10.24 9.66
N LEU A 321 -5.69 8.96 9.96
CA LEU A 321 -5.11 7.99 9.04
C LEU A 321 -6.11 6.87 8.87
N PHE A 322 -6.75 6.76 7.70
CA PHE A 322 -7.79 5.77 7.48
C PHE A 322 -7.25 4.35 7.72
N GLN A 323 -7.75 3.68 8.77
CA GLN A 323 -7.32 2.35 9.25
C GLN A 323 -5.87 2.26 9.74
N GLY A 324 -5.00 3.22 9.38
CA GLY A 324 -3.67 3.39 9.94
C GLY A 324 -3.71 3.83 11.41
N ASP A 325 -4.74 4.59 11.80
CA ASP A 325 -4.98 4.95 13.21
C ASP A 325 -5.30 3.73 14.09
N TYR A 326 -6.06 2.77 13.56
CA TYR A 326 -6.35 1.49 14.19
C TYR A 326 -5.08 0.66 14.36
N LEU A 327 -4.26 0.52 13.30
CA LEU A 327 -3.00 -0.21 13.37
C LEU A 327 -2.01 0.42 14.36
N ALA A 328 -1.85 1.74 14.33
CA ALA A 328 -0.99 2.45 15.27
C ALA A 328 -1.49 2.25 16.72
N SER A 329 -2.80 2.36 16.93
CA SER A 329 -3.41 2.13 18.25
C SER A 329 -3.19 0.70 18.75
N PHE A 330 -3.33 -0.29 17.86
CA PHE A 330 -3.04 -1.70 18.15
C PHE A 330 -1.60 -1.88 18.60
N ALA A 331 -0.63 -1.38 17.82
CA ALA A 331 0.79 -1.49 18.14
C ALA A 331 1.12 -0.83 19.49
N LEU A 332 0.52 0.33 19.78
CA LEU A 332 0.72 1.02 21.05
C LEU A 332 0.19 0.19 22.23
N ILE A 333 -1.07 -0.25 22.16
CA ILE A 333 -1.71 -0.99 23.26
C ILE A 333 -1.01 -2.33 23.48
N GLU A 334 -0.81 -3.11 22.41
CA GLU A 334 -0.14 -4.40 22.49
C GLU A 334 1.28 -4.22 23.05
N GLY A 335 2.07 -3.29 22.50
CA GLY A 335 3.43 -3.02 22.94
C GLY A 335 3.51 -2.64 24.42
N VAL A 336 2.65 -1.74 24.89
CA VAL A 336 2.61 -1.33 26.31
C VAL A 336 2.27 -2.51 27.22
N LEU A 337 1.29 -3.33 26.85
CA LEU A 337 0.93 -4.53 27.62
C LEU A 337 2.09 -5.53 27.68
N LEU A 338 2.76 -5.79 26.56
CA LEU A 338 3.89 -6.71 26.49
C LEU A 338 5.10 -6.21 27.29
N LEU A 339 5.37 -4.91 27.26
CA LEU A 339 6.40 -4.29 28.09
C LEU A 339 6.06 -4.39 29.59
N ALA A 340 4.80 -4.18 29.97
CA ALA A 340 4.36 -4.34 31.36
C ALA A 340 4.51 -5.78 31.85
N MET A 341 4.16 -6.78 31.03
CA MET A 341 4.31 -8.21 31.33
C MET A 341 5.78 -8.67 31.47
N ASN A 342 6.73 -7.88 30.95
CA ASN A 342 8.16 -8.16 30.94
C ASN A 342 8.98 -7.02 31.56
N PHE A 343 8.38 -6.28 32.49
CA PHE A 343 8.99 -5.11 33.13
C PHE A 343 10.38 -5.37 33.76
N PRO A 344 10.65 -6.53 34.42
CA PRO A 344 11.99 -6.82 34.94
C PRO A 344 13.05 -6.93 33.84
N GLN A 345 12.71 -7.52 32.68
CA GLN A 345 13.58 -7.63 31.51
C GLN A 345 13.76 -6.28 30.81
N LEU A 346 12.69 -5.48 30.75
CA LEU A 346 12.74 -4.11 30.24
C LEU A 346 13.80 -3.31 31.00
N LYS A 347 13.74 -3.27 32.35
CA LYS A 347 14.72 -2.54 33.18
C LYS A 347 16.18 -2.89 32.86
N LYS A 348 16.46 -4.16 32.56
CA LYS A 348 17.80 -4.63 32.20
C LYS A 348 18.24 -4.24 30.79
N SER A 349 17.29 -3.90 29.92
CA SER A 349 17.51 -3.64 28.49
C SER A 349 17.41 -2.15 28.13
N LEU A 350 17.33 -1.26 29.13
CA LEU A 350 17.27 0.19 28.95
C LEU A 350 18.65 0.85 28.74
N ALA A 351 19.73 0.08 28.69
CA ALA A 351 21.06 0.64 28.44
C ALA A 351 21.18 1.14 26.99
N PHE A 352 21.70 2.35 26.81
CA PHE A 352 21.94 2.96 25.51
C PHE A 352 23.10 3.96 25.56
N THR A 353 23.63 4.29 24.38
CA THR A 353 24.49 5.47 24.19
C THR A 353 23.77 6.46 23.28
N TRP A 354 24.00 7.76 23.49
CA TRP A 354 23.42 8.80 22.63
C TRP A 354 23.89 8.67 21.18
N GLY A 355 25.16 8.28 20.97
CA GLY A 355 25.70 8.00 19.64
C GLY A 355 24.92 6.89 18.93
N ALA A 356 24.61 5.79 19.61
CA ALA A 356 23.83 4.70 19.03
C ALA A 356 22.39 5.13 18.68
N LEU A 357 21.71 5.85 19.57
CA LEU A 357 20.34 6.32 19.32
C LEU A 357 20.30 7.31 18.14
N LEU A 358 21.19 8.31 18.13
CA LEU A 358 21.24 9.33 17.09
C LEU A 358 21.59 8.73 15.72
N ALA A 359 22.62 7.88 15.66
CA ALA A 359 23.04 7.25 14.42
C ALA A 359 21.96 6.30 13.88
N SER A 360 21.23 5.60 14.77
CA SER A 360 20.09 4.76 14.38
C SER A 360 18.92 5.58 13.87
N ALA A 361 18.59 6.69 14.52
CA ALA A 361 17.53 7.59 14.08
C ALA A 361 17.84 8.21 12.70
N ILE A 362 19.05 8.75 12.53
CA ILE A 362 19.50 9.32 11.26
C ILE A 362 19.48 8.25 10.16
N GLY A 363 20.06 7.07 10.43
CA GLY A 363 20.07 5.95 9.49
C GLY A 363 18.66 5.56 9.05
N ALA A 364 17.72 5.41 9.98
CA ALA A 364 16.34 5.05 9.66
C ALA A 364 15.61 6.14 8.86
N VAL A 365 15.76 7.42 9.23
CA VAL A 365 15.14 8.53 8.49
C VAL A 365 15.70 8.61 7.07
N LEU A 366 17.01 8.44 6.89
CA LEU A 366 17.62 8.39 5.56
C LEU A 366 17.07 7.23 4.73
N LEU A 367 16.83 6.05 5.32
CA LEU A 367 16.18 4.96 4.60
C LEU A 367 14.75 5.29 4.19
N VAL A 368 13.95 5.90 5.09
CA VAL A 368 12.59 6.37 4.74
C VAL A 368 12.64 7.32 3.54
N LEU A 369 13.59 8.26 3.53
CA LEU A 369 13.75 9.24 2.44
C LEU A 369 14.22 8.59 1.14
N VAL A 370 15.24 7.72 1.17
CA VAL A 370 15.82 7.10 -0.03
C VAL A 370 14.87 6.10 -0.66
N PHE A 371 14.24 5.22 0.12
CA PHE A 371 13.22 4.31 -0.41
C PHE A 371 11.98 5.10 -0.85
N GLY A 372 11.54 6.10 -0.09
CA GLY A 372 10.44 6.97 -0.48
C GLY A 372 10.69 7.66 -1.83
N LEU A 373 11.90 8.19 -2.05
CA LEU A 373 12.31 8.81 -3.30
C LEU A 373 12.34 7.81 -4.47
N TRP A 374 12.86 6.60 -4.24
CA TRP A 374 12.87 5.55 -5.27
C TRP A 374 11.47 5.17 -5.69
N PHE A 375 10.58 4.92 -4.73
CA PHE A 375 9.19 4.59 -5.00
C PHE A 375 8.50 5.72 -5.78
N GLU A 376 8.67 6.98 -5.33
CA GLU A 376 8.11 8.16 -5.99
C GLU A 376 8.55 8.27 -7.45
N PHE A 377 9.83 7.98 -7.71
CA PHE A 377 10.40 8.02 -9.06
C PHE A 377 9.99 6.83 -9.92
N SER A 378 9.65 5.68 -9.34
CA SER A 378 9.42 4.45 -10.08
C SER A 378 7.94 4.09 -10.20
N PHE A 379 7.28 3.78 -9.08
CA PHE A 379 6.11 2.90 -9.06
C PHE A 379 4.97 3.36 -8.15
N TYR A 380 5.24 4.18 -7.14
CA TYR A 380 4.24 4.55 -6.13
C TYR A 380 4.59 5.89 -5.49
N GLU A 381 3.63 6.80 -5.32
CA GLU A 381 3.85 8.05 -4.59
C GLU A 381 4.02 7.83 -3.07
N ALA A 382 5.23 7.45 -2.67
CA ALA A 382 5.57 7.15 -1.27
C ALA A 382 6.21 8.34 -0.54
N TYR A 383 6.55 9.43 -1.24
CA TYR A 383 7.18 10.56 -0.59
C TYR A 383 6.16 11.32 0.27
N LEU A 384 6.44 11.40 1.57
CA LEU A 384 5.51 11.94 2.55
C LEU A 384 5.25 13.43 2.32
N THR A 385 3.97 13.80 2.27
CA THR A 385 3.52 15.20 2.24
C THR A 385 3.69 15.86 3.60
N ALA A 386 3.61 17.19 3.67
CA ALA A 386 3.73 17.91 4.94
C ALA A 386 2.74 17.42 6.02
N PRO A 387 1.43 17.20 5.73
CA PRO A 387 0.52 16.64 6.72
C PRO A 387 0.89 15.23 7.19
N LYS A 388 1.51 14.41 6.32
CA LYS A 388 2.02 13.08 6.72
C LYS A 388 3.24 13.21 7.64
N TRP A 389 4.14 14.16 7.39
CA TRP A 389 5.27 14.45 8.27
C TRP A 389 4.83 14.96 9.67
N GLU A 390 3.79 15.77 9.75
CA GLU A 390 3.22 16.23 11.04
C GLU A 390 2.76 15.05 11.94
N ARG A 391 2.36 13.94 11.33
CA ARG A 391 1.91 12.71 12.01
C ARG A 391 3.06 11.74 12.30
N PHE A 392 4.28 12.02 11.85
CA PHE A 392 5.40 11.08 11.95
C PHE A 392 5.76 10.74 13.40
N ALA A 393 5.92 11.75 14.25
CA ALA A 393 6.28 11.57 15.65
C ALA A 393 5.26 10.72 16.44
N PRO A 394 3.95 11.01 16.43
CA PRO A 394 3.00 10.20 17.19
C PRO A 394 2.85 8.77 16.63
N VAL A 395 2.97 8.57 15.32
CA VAL A 395 2.97 7.21 14.73
C VAL A 395 4.22 6.43 15.16
N LEU A 396 5.40 7.05 15.17
CA LEU A 396 6.63 6.45 15.67
C LEU A 396 6.45 6.02 17.14
N VAL A 397 5.94 6.92 17.99
CA VAL A 397 5.69 6.63 19.41
C VAL A 397 4.74 5.45 19.57
N ALA A 398 3.76 5.29 18.68
CA ALA A 398 2.83 4.17 18.72
C ALA A 398 3.51 2.81 18.44
N PHE A 399 4.41 2.74 17.45
CA PHE A 399 5.11 1.49 17.10
C PHE A 399 6.29 1.15 18.01
N PHE A 400 6.86 2.13 18.70
CA PHE A 400 8.07 1.94 19.50
C PHE A 400 7.93 0.88 20.63
N PRO A 401 6.89 0.90 21.48
CA PRO A 401 6.72 -0.10 22.54
C PRO A 401 6.62 -1.53 22.01
N TRP A 402 5.93 -1.71 20.88
CA TRP A 402 5.77 -3.01 20.24
C TRP A 402 7.10 -3.58 19.79
N LEU A 403 7.88 -2.79 19.05
CA LEU A 403 9.19 -3.21 18.54
C LEU A 403 10.23 -3.37 19.66
N LEU A 404 10.11 -2.59 20.73
CA LEU A 404 10.95 -2.80 21.93
C LEU A 404 10.62 -4.13 22.60
N SER A 405 9.33 -4.48 22.73
CA SER A 405 8.94 -5.78 23.28
C SER A 405 9.48 -6.95 22.45
N GLU A 406 9.50 -6.82 21.13
CA GLU A 406 10.10 -7.80 20.21
C GLU A 406 11.61 -7.98 20.49
N GLU A 407 12.35 -6.90 20.70
CA GLU A 407 13.78 -6.99 21.08
C GLU A 407 13.98 -7.66 22.45
N LEU A 408 13.07 -7.45 23.42
CA LEU A 408 13.13 -8.15 24.71
C LEU A 408 12.92 -9.66 24.55
N PHE A 409 12.01 -10.07 23.67
CA PHE A 409 11.77 -11.50 23.42
C PHE A 409 12.98 -12.18 22.81
N LEU A 410 13.63 -11.50 21.85
CA LEU A 410 14.77 -12.04 21.12
C LEU A 410 16.09 -11.94 21.90
N GLY A 411 16.18 -11.06 22.89
CA GLY A 411 17.39 -10.83 23.69
C GLY A 411 18.57 -10.29 22.87
N ALA A 412 19.77 -10.51 23.40
CA ALA A 412 21.04 -10.11 22.79
C ALA A 412 21.23 -10.68 21.40
N HIS A 413 21.95 -9.97 20.52
CA HIS A 413 22.18 -10.44 19.16
C HIS A 413 22.93 -11.79 19.14
N ALA A 414 23.89 -11.95 20.06
CA ALA A 414 24.70 -13.16 20.18
C ALA A 414 23.94 -14.37 20.77
N SER A 415 22.76 -14.18 21.34
CA SER A 415 22.03 -15.24 22.05
C SER A 415 21.44 -16.30 21.13
N MET A 416 21.31 -16.01 19.82
CA MET A 416 20.77 -16.94 18.83
C MET A 416 21.20 -16.57 17.40
N SER A 417 21.04 -17.51 16.46
CA SER A 417 21.36 -17.25 15.06
C SER A 417 20.43 -16.22 14.42
N ARG A 418 20.94 -15.49 13.43
CA ARG A 418 20.15 -14.52 12.63
C ARG A 418 18.90 -15.15 12.02
N VAL A 419 19.02 -16.37 11.48
CA VAL A 419 17.90 -17.09 10.87
C VAL A 419 16.80 -17.34 11.92
N ARG A 420 17.18 -17.75 13.14
CA ARG A 420 16.23 -17.97 14.23
C ARG A 420 15.53 -16.68 14.66
N ARG A 421 16.25 -15.54 14.74
CA ARG A 421 15.64 -14.23 15.04
C ARG A 421 14.58 -13.84 14.02
N VAL A 422 14.88 -14.04 12.73
CA VAL A 422 13.94 -13.76 11.63
C VAL A 422 12.70 -14.66 11.73
N ILE A 423 12.89 -15.97 11.87
CA ILE A 423 11.76 -16.92 11.99
C ILE A 423 10.86 -16.57 13.17
N LEU A 424 11.44 -16.32 14.35
CA LEU A 424 10.67 -15.96 15.54
C LEU A 424 9.92 -14.64 15.36
N THR A 425 10.55 -13.63 14.78
CA THR A 425 9.89 -12.35 14.49
C THR A 425 8.69 -12.52 13.56
N LEU A 426 8.88 -13.23 12.45
CA LEU A 426 7.79 -13.49 11.52
C LEU A 426 6.67 -14.27 12.19
N ALA A 427 6.99 -15.25 13.04
CA ALA A 427 5.99 -15.99 13.81
C ALA A 427 5.23 -15.10 14.79
N PHE A 428 5.92 -14.25 15.56
CA PHE A 428 5.31 -13.32 16.51
C PHE A 428 4.34 -12.35 15.82
N ARG A 429 4.78 -11.73 14.72
CA ARG A 429 3.96 -10.81 13.94
C ARG A 429 2.80 -11.51 13.23
N SER A 430 2.98 -12.77 12.80
CA SER A 430 1.90 -13.56 12.20
C SER A 430 0.76 -13.82 13.18
N ILE A 431 1.05 -13.95 14.48
CA ILE A 431 0.02 -14.09 15.53
C ILE A 431 -0.76 -12.78 15.68
N ALA A 432 -0.06 -11.65 15.82
CA ALA A 432 -0.69 -10.33 15.89
C ALA A 432 -1.57 -10.07 14.65
N TRP A 433 -1.07 -10.39 13.45
CA TRP A 433 -1.83 -10.28 12.21
C TRP A 433 -3.03 -11.21 12.14
N ALA A 434 -2.89 -12.47 12.56
CA ALA A 434 -4.00 -13.40 12.60
C ALA A 434 -5.11 -12.91 13.52
N ILE A 435 -4.77 -12.27 14.65
CA ILE A 435 -5.74 -11.69 15.58
C ILE A 435 -6.40 -10.43 15.00
N LEU A 436 -5.65 -9.58 14.31
CA LEU A 436 -6.21 -8.41 13.58
C LEU A 436 -7.19 -8.84 12.48
N ILE A 437 -6.86 -9.89 11.72
CA ILE A 437 -7.76 -10.49 10.71
C ILE A 437 -8.95 -11.16 11.40
N ALA A 438 -8.76 -11.87 12.51
CA ALA A 438 -9.86 -12.46 13.26
C ALA A 438 -10.81 -11.38 13.80
N ALA A 439 -10.29 -10.24 14.28
CA ALA A 439 -11.09 -9.12 14.74
C ALA A 439 -11.94 -8.50 13.62
N LEU A 440 -11.43 -8.47 12.39
CA LEU A 440 -12.20 -8.04 11.21
C LEU A 440 -13.48 -8.88 11.05
N PHE A 441 -13.41 -10.21 11.22
CA PHE A 441 -14.56 -11.10 11.04
C PHE A 441 -15.40 -11.31 12.31
N LEU A 442 -14.78 -11.42 13.48
CA LEU A 442 -15.44 -11.76 14.75
C LEU A 442 -15.93 -10.53 15.52
N LEU A 443 -15.21 -9.42 15.40
CA LEU A 443 -15.54 -8.17 16.08
C LEU A 443 -16.13 -7.12 15.13
N HIS A 444 -16.18 -7.42 13.82
CA HIS A 444 -16.67 -6.53 12.77
C HIS A 444 -15.98 -5.17 12.79
N SER A 445 -14.65 -5.14 12.92
CA SER A 445 -13.90 -3.89 13.04
C SER A 445 -14.00 -2.98 11.80
N GLY A 446 -14.27 -3.55 10.62
CA GLY A 446 -14.28 -2.82 9.33
C GLY A 446 -12.89 -2.50 8.78
N GLU A 447 -11.83 -2.93 9.46
CA GLU A 447 -10.43 -2.62 9.15
C GLU A 447 -9.85 -3.52 8.03
N VAL A 448 -10.50 -3.49 6.87
CA VAL A 448 -10.20 -4.36 5.70
C VAL A 448 -8.76 -4.26 5.19
N LEU A 449 -8.07 -3.14 5.39
CA LEU A 449 -6.68 -2.96 4.98
C LEU A 449 -5.73 -3.88 5.75
N MET A 450 -6.10 -4.33 6.96
CA MET A 450 -5.30 -5.30 7.71
C MET A 450 -5.21 -6.66 6.98
N MET A 451 -6.22 -7.00 6.19
CA MET A 451 -6.23 -8.20 5.35
C MET A 451 -5.61 -7.93 3.97
N LEU A 452 -5.99 -6.83 3.31
CA LEU A 452 -5.55 -6.52 1.95
C LEU A 452 -4.04 -6.26 1.84
N LEU A 453 -3.42 -5.76 2.92
CA LEU A 453 -1.99 -5.42 2.94
C LEU A 453 -1.10 -6.55 3.49
N VAL A 454 -1.62 -7.75 3.71
CA VAL A 454 -0.86 -8.85 4.35
C VAL A 454 0.47 -9.15 3.68
N LEU A 455 0.53 -9.17 2.34
CA LEU A 455 1.77 -9.42 1.60
C LEU A 455 2.79 -8.30 1.80
N TYR A 456 2.34 -7.05 1.84
CA TYR A 456 3.19 -5.89 2.15
C TYR A 456 3.73 -5.99 3.58
N PHE A 457 2.89 -6.34 4.55
CA PHE A 457 3.32 -6.48 5.94
C PHE A 457 4.34 -7.61 6.14
N VAL A 458 4.19 -8.74 5.44
CA VAL A 458 5.17 -9.83 5.47
C VAL A 458 6.52 -9.37 4.91
N LEU A 459 6.51 -8.73 3.73
CA LEU A 459 7.73 -8.23 3.09
C LEU A 459 8.43 -7.17 3.95
N VAL A 460 7.68 -6.17 4.41
CA VAL A 460 8.21 -5.09 5.26
C VAL A 460 8.72 -5.65 6.58
N SER A 461 8.02 -6.62 7.19
CA SER A 461 8.48 -7.24 8.44
C SER A 461 9.81 -7.98 8.26
N LEU A 462 9.98 -8.70 7.15
CA LEU A 462 11.23 -9.36 6.83
C LEU A 462 12.37 -8.34 6.67
N LEU A 463 12.18 -7.33 5.83
CA LEU A 463 13.21 -6.32 5.55
C LEU A 463 13.54 -5.49 6.80
N GLN A 464 12.53 -5.08 7.55
CA GLN A 464 12.69 -4.33 8.80
C GLN A 464 13.48 -5.15 9.83
N ARG A 465 13.15 -6.44 10.01
CA ARG A 465 13.88 -7.31 10.94
C ARG A 465 15.34 -7.49 10.54
N LEU A 466 15.61 -7.70 9.25
CA LEU A 466 16.97 -7.83 8.73
C LEU A 466 17.80 -6.56 8.98
N ALA A 467 17.19 -5.38 8.88
CA ALA A 467 17.84 -4.10 9.14
C ALA A 467 18.01 -3.82 10.65
N MET A 468 16.98 -4.05 11.46
CA MET A 468 17.06 -3.90 12.93
C MET A 468 18.11 -4.84 13.54
N ASP A 469 18.32 -6.04 13.01
CA ASP A 469 19.40 -6.93 13.46
C ASP A 469 20.80 -6.36 13.18
N VAL A 470 20.97 -5.58 12.11
CA VAL A 470 22.23 -4.85 11.89
C VAL A 470 22.39 -3.82 13.00
N VAL A 471 21.35 -3.04 13.29
CA VAL A 471 21.40 -2.04 14.37
C VAL A 471 21.71 -2.68 15.72
N ARG A 472 21.01 -3.75 16.07
CA ARG A 472 21.20 -4.48 17.33
C ARG A 472 22.63 -5.01 17.46
N ARG A 473 23.21 -5.52 16.37
CA ARG A 473 24.59 -6.02 16.33
C ARG A 473 25.64 -4.91 16.52
N GLU A 474 25.49 -3.79 15.83
CA GLU A 474 26.50 -2.72 15.85
C GLU A 474 26.41 -1.85 17.12
N THR A 475 25.22 -1.74 17.71
CA THR A 475 24.95 -0.83 18.84
C THR A 475 24.80 -1.53 20.18
N HIS A 476 24.61 -2.85 20.21
CA HIS A 476 24.32 -3.59 21.44
C HIS A 476 23.12 -3.05 22.24
N SER A 477 22.24 -2.25 21.61
CA SER A 477 21.11 -1.58 22.29
C SER A 477 19.76 -1.99 21.69
N ALA A 478 18.88 -2.51 22.54
CA ALA A 478 17.50 -2.84 22.17
C ALA A 478 16.69 -1.57 21.84
N LEU A 479 16.93 -0.48 22.58
CA LEU A 479 16.30 0.81 22.34
C LEU A 479 16.66 1.38 20.97
N ALA A 480 17.94 1.30 20.58
CA ALA A 480 18.39 1.77 19.27
C ALA A 480 17.75 0.98 18.11
N ALA A 481 17.71 -0.35 18.23
CA ALA A 481 17.06 -1.22 17.24
C ALA A 481 15.55 -0.97 17.16
N ALA A 482 14.86 -0.84 18.30
CA ALA A 482 13.43 -0.55 18.36
C ALA A 482 13.10 0.84 17.78
N LEU A 483 13.90 1.87 18.10
CA LEU A 483 13.74 3.22 17.54
C LEU A 483 13.91 3.20 16.02
N PHE A 484 14.96 2.55 15.53
CA PHE A 484 15.19 2.37 14.10
C PHE A 484 13.99 1.73 13.41
N GLY A 485 13.51 0.61 13.97
CA GLY A 485 12.32 -0.06 13.47
C GLY A 485 11.08 0.84 13.49
N ALA A 486 10.84 1.57 14.57
CA ALA A 486 9.66 2.41 14.74
C ALA A 486 9.61 3.55 13.70
N ILE A 487 10.76 4.14 13.38
CA ILE A 487 10.89 5.13 12.30
C ILE A 487 10.52 4.51 10.95
N LEU A 488 11.00 3.29 10.65
CA LEU A 488 10.65 2.60 9.41
C LEU A 488 9.15 2.24 9.35
N SER A 489 8.56 1.76 10.44
CA SER A 489 7.12 1.47 10.53
C SER A 489 6.29 2.74 10.32
N ALA A 490 6.70 3.87 10.91
CA ALA A 490 6.02 5.15 10.74
C ALA A 490 6.09 5.64 9.29
N GLY A 491 7.26 5.57 8.67
CA GLY A 491 7.44 5.90 7.24
C GLY A 491 6.56 5.04 6.34
N PHE A 492 6.53 3.72 6.56
CA PHE A 492 5.69 2.80 5.79
C PHE A 492 4.19 3.09 5.99
N ALA A 493 3.73 3.21 7.24
CA ALA A 493 2.33 3.46 7.54
C ALA A 493 1.85 4.78 6.92
N LEU A 494 2.65 5.84 7.05
CA LEU A 494 2.31 7.14 6.46
C LEU A 494 2.37 7.14 4.94
N ALA A 495 3.22 6.31 4.31
CA ALA A 495 3.24 6.19 2.85
C ALA A 495 1.94 5.53 2.33
N ILE A 496 1.49 4.45 2.98
CA ILE A 496 0.40 3.59 2.48
C ILE A 496 -1.00 4.03 2.89
N PHE A 497 -1.19 4.47 4.15
CA PHE A 497 -2.53 4.83 4.63
C PHE A 497 -2.91 6.26 4.21
N PRO A 498 -4.14 6.46 3.71
CA PRO A 498 -4.59 7.78 3.29
C PRO A 498 -4.96 8.67 4.48
N LEU A 499 -4.85 9.98 4.28
CA LEU A 499 -5.20 10.99 5.27
C LEU A 499 -6.73 11.13 5.35
N ALA A 500 -7.31 10.76 6.49
CA ALA A 500 -8.74 10.76 6.79
C ALA A 500 -9.22 12.02 7.50
#